data_AF-A0A0Q9QLV2-F1
#
_entry.id   AF-A0A0Q9QLV2-F1
#
_cell.length_a   1.000
_cell.length_b   1.000
_cell.length_c   1.000
_cell.angle_alpha   90.00
_cell.angle_beta   90.00
_cell.angle_gamma   90.00
#
_symmetry.space_group_name_H-M   'P 1'
#
loop_
_entity.id
_entity.type
_entity.pdbx_description
1 polymer ?
#
loop_
_entity_poly.entity_id
_entity_poly.type
_entity_poly.pdbx_seq_one_letter_code
_entity_poly.pdbx_strand_id
1 'polypeptide(L)'
;MDNLKHLISAYFYELWNEHEYSSWQDAVDDFVRRSPERAAIVPSEITNFLAGDRSDEDLAEQLARWGLDAQTPDGERAWLSGVRDRITSDLASEPA
;
A
#
# COMPACT_ATOMS: atom_id res chain seq x y z
N MET A 1 7.11 8.08 6.66
CA MET A 1 6.58 7.33 5.51
C MET A 1 7.32 6.00 5.32
N ASP A 2 8.06 5.55 6.32
CA ASP A 2 8.90 4.37 6.25
C ASP A 2 8.07 3.09 6.21
N ASN A 3 6.85 3.09 6.76
CA ASN A 3 5.98 1.91 6.76
C ASN A 3 5.27 1.74 5.41
N LEU A 4 4.78 2.83 4.81
CA LEU A 4 4.24 2.81 3.46
C LEU A 4 5.31 2.40 2.43
N LYS A 5 6.51 2.98 2.54
CA LYS A 5 7.64 2.58 1.69
C LYS A 5 8.01 1.11 1.90
N HIS A 6 8.01 0.63 3.15
CA HIS A 6 8.29 -0.78 3.44
C HIS A 6 7.25 -1.71 2.81
N LEU A 7 5.95 -1.42 2.97
CA LEU A 7 4.88 -2.17 2.30
C LEU A 7 5.14 -2.27 0.80
N ILE A 8 5.40 -1.14 0.14
CA ILE A 8 5.63 -1.10 -1.31
C ILE A 8 6.87 -1.92 -1.69
N SER A 9 8.02 -1.62 -1.09
CA SER A 9 9.29 -2.27 -1.47
C SER A 9 9.38 -3.75 -1.09
N ALA A 10 8.64 -4.21 -0.07
CA ALA A 10 8.71 -5.58 0.42
C ALA A 10 7.62 -6.51 -0.13
N TYR A 11 6.47 -5.98 -0.56
CA TYR A 11 5.32 -6.78 -1.00
C TYR A 11 4.91 -6.55 -2.45
N PHE A 12 5.34 -5.44 -3.05
CA PHE A 12 5.01 -5.05 -4.43
C PHE A 12 6.24 -4.93 -5.32
N TYR A 13 7.24 -5.79 -5.10
CA TYR A 13 8.45 -5.89 -5.90
C TYR A 13 8.17 -6.56 -7.25
N GLU A 14 9.13 -6.53 -8.18
CA GLU A 14 8.96 -7.08 -9.53
C GLU A 14 8.40 -8.52 -9.53
N LEU A 15 7.34 -8.78 -10.30
CA LEU A 15 6.67 -10.10 -10.42
C LEU A 15 6.00 -10.62 -9.13
N TRP A 16 5.74 -9.76 -8.13
CA TRP A 16 5.00 -10.13 -6.91
C TRP A 16 3.66 -10.85 -7.20
N ASN A 17 2.97 -10.42 -8.26
CA ASN A 17 1.68 -10.95 -8.70
C ASN A 17 1.77 -12.26 -9.51
N GLU A 18 2.97 -12.65 -9.97
CA GLU A 18 3.20 -13.92 -10.66
C GLU A 18 3.67 -15.02 -9.70
N HIS A 19 4.30 -14.64 -8.58
CA HIS A 19 5.01 -15.58 -7.71
C HIS A 19 4.44 -15.73 -6.30
N GLU A 20 3.88 -14.67 -5.70
CA GLU A 20 3.48 -14.70 -4.29
C GLU A 20 1.99 -14.42 -4.06
N TYR A 21 1.42 -13.48 -4.80
CA TYR A 21 0.06 -12.99 -4.52
C TYR A 21 -0.80 -13.00 -5.77
N SER A 22 -2.08 -13.37 -5.64
CA SER A 22 -3.03 -13.31 -6.77
C SER A 22 -3.61 -11.92 -6.98
N SER A 23 -3.59 -11.08 -5.94
CA SER A 23 -4.14 -9.73 -5.94
C SER A 23 -3.39 -8.81 -4.98
N TRP A 24 -3.50 -7.49 -5.17
CA TRP A 24 -2.87 -6.53 -4.27
C TRP A 24 -3.48 -6.60 -2.86
N GLN A 25 -4.75 -7.00 -2.76
CA GLN A 25 -5.43 -7.23 -1.50
C GLN A 25 -4.76 -8.34 -0.72
N ASP A 26 -4.42 -9.47 -1.36
CA ASP A 26 -3.73 -10.58 -0.70
C ASP A 26 -2.35 -10.15 -0.15
N ALA A 27 -1.62 -9.32 -0.89
CA ALA A 27 -0.34 -8.78 -0.46
C ALA A 27 -0.49 -7.85 0.76
N VAL A 28 -1.53 -7.00 0.75
CA VAL A 28 -1.86 -6.13 1.89
C VAL A 28 -2.27 -6.94 3.12
N ASP A 29 -3.10 -7.98 2.93
CA ASP A 29 -3.56 -8.85 4.02
C ASP A 29 -2.38 -9.61 4.67
N ASP A 30 -1.46 -10.12 3.85
CA ASP A 30 -0.24 -10.75 4.36
C ASP A 30 0.65 -9.77 5.12
N PHE A 31 0.76 -8.52 4.64
CA PHE A 31 1.47 -7.47 5.36
C PHE A 31 0.84 -7.13 6.71
N VAL A 32 -0.49 -6.99 6.79
CA VAL A 32 -1.21 -6.75 8.05
C VAL A 32 -0.91 -7.89 9.04
N ARG A 33 -1.02 -9.14 8.57
CA ARG A 33 -0.77 -10.34 9.38
C ARG A 33 0.68 -10.47 9.85
N ARG A 34 1.66 -10.15 9.01
CA ARG A 34 3.10 -10.31 9.33
C ARG A 34 3.71 -9.11 10.04
N SER A 35 3.10 -7.94 9.95
CA SER A 35 3.65 -6.69 10.47
C SER A 35 2.55 -5.76 11.01
N PRO A 36 1.73 -6.21 11.97
CA PRO A 36 0.55 -5.46 12.43
C PRO A 36 0.92 -4.08 13.00
N GLU A 37 2.05 -3.96 13.71
CA GLU A 37 2.54 -2.69 14.25
C GLU A 37 2.86 -1.66 13.16
N ARG A 38 3.42 -2.12 12.03
CA ARG A 38 3.68 -1.26 10.86
C ARG A 38 2.40 -0.94 10.13
N ALA A 39 1.54 -1.93 9.95
CA ALA A 39 0.25 -1.80 9.28
C ALA A 39 -0.64 -0.76 9.96
N ALA A 40 -0.66 -0.71 11.29
CA ALA A 40 -1.40 0.30 12.05
C ALA A 40 -1.01 1.75 11.72
N ILE A 41 0.21 1.98 11.22
CA ILE A 41 0.73 3.32 10.90
C ILE A 41 0.47 3.71 9.44
N VAL A 42 0.45 2.73 8.52
CA VAL A 42 0.35 2.95 7.07
C VAL A 42 -0.86 3.81 6.66
N PRO A 43 -2.09 3.62 7.18
CA PRO A 43 -3.25 4.45 6.80
C PRO A 43 -3.05 5.95 7.03
N SER A 44 -2.37 6.31 8.12
CA SER A 44 -2.04 7.69 8.46
C SER A 44 -0.95 8.25 7.53
N GLU A 45 0.04 7.43 7.18
CA GLU A 45 1.07 7.82 6.21
C GLU A 45 0.49 8.04 4.81
N ILE A 46 -0.45 7.20 4.37
CA ILE A 46 -1.16 7.37 3.09
C ILE A 46 -1.97 8.66 3.11
N THR A 47 -2.72 8.92 4.19
CA THR A 47 -3.51 10.15 4.33
C THR A 47 -2.61 11.40 4.21
N ASN A 48 -1.48 11.41 4.92
CA ASN A 48 -0.51 12.50 4.84
C ASN A 48 0.15 12.61 3.46
N PHE A 49 0.39 11.48 2.80
CA PHE A 49 0.99 11.44 1.47
C PHE A 49 0.05 12.01 0.40
N LEU A 50 -1.26 11.72 0.50
CA LEU A 50 -2.29 12.19 -0.42
C LEU A 50 -2.77 13.62 -0.13
N ALA A 51 -2.59 14.13 1.10
CA ALA A 51 -2.97 15.49 1.48
C ALA A 51 -2.04 16.57 0.88
N GLY A 52 -0.87 16.20 0.37
CA GLY A 52 -0.02 17.12 -0.38
C GLY A 52 -0.65 17.48 -1.73
N ASP A 53 -0.47 18.72 -2.19
CA ASP A 53 -0.85 19.19 -3.53
C ASP A 53 0.10 18.60 -4.59
N ARG A 54 0.09 17.27 -4.70
CA ARG A 54 0.84 16.51 -5.69
C ARG A 54 -0.05 16.20 -6.87
N SER A 55 0.52 16.34 -8.06
CA SER A 55 -0.09 15.80 -9.27
C SER A 55 -0.08 14.27 -9.21
N ASP A 56 -0.95 13.62 -9.99
CA ASP A 56 -0.94 12.16 -10.07
C ASP A 56 0.36 11.62 -10.72
N GLU A 57 1.00 12.41 -11.58
CA GLU A 57 2.33 12.11 -12.14
C GLU A 57 3.42 12.08 -11.06
N ASP A 58 3.41 13.04 -10.13
CA ASP A 58 4.35 13.05 -8.99
C ASP A 58 4.12 11.85 -8.06
N LEU A 59 2.87 11.41 -7.89
CA LEU A 59 2.54 10.22 -7.11
C LEU A 59 3.10 8.97 -7.79
N ALA A 60 2.87 8.80 -9.10
CA ALA A 60 3.39 7.69 -9.88
C ALA A 60 4.91 7.61 -9.82
N GLU A 61 5.61 8.73 -10.04
CA GLU A 61 7.06 8.75 -9.97
C GLU A 61 7.58 8.38 -8.58
N GLN A 62 6.92 8.90 -7.52
CA GLN A 62 7.34 8.60 -6.16
C GLN A 62 7.13 7.14 -5.76
N LEU A 63 6.02 6.52 -6.19
CA LEU A 63 5.74 5.11 -5.94
C LEU A 63 6.69 4.20 -6.74
N ALA A 64 6.96 4.54 -8.00
CA ALA A 64 7.95 3.85 -8.82
C ALA A 64 9.36 3.92 -8.19
N ARG A 65 9.77 5.07 -7.65
CA ARG A 65 11.03 5.22 -6.90
C ARG A 65 11.08 4.38 -5.62
N TRP A 66 9.93 4.00 -5.07
CA TRP A 66 9.84 3.07 -3.94
C TRP A 66 9.77 1.60 -4.37
N GLY A 67 9.72 1.33 -5.67
CA GLY A 67 9.71 -0.01 -6.24
C GLY A 67 8.33 -0.60 -6.47
N LEU A 68 7.28 0.23 -6.55
CA LEU A 68 5.93 -0.26 -6.84
C LEU A 68 5.87 -0.85 -8.26
N ASP A 69 5.66 -2.16 -8.36
CA ASP A 69 5.41 -2.88 -9.61
C ASP A 69 3.96 -3.41 -9.68
N ALA A 70 3.00 -2.63 -9.19
CA ALA A 70 1.59 -2.98 -9.22
C ALA A 70 0.84 -2.19 -10.30
N GLN A 71 -0.11 -2.84 -10.98
CA GLN A 71 -1.01 -2.14 -11.88
C GLN A 71 -2.04 -1.30 -11.11
N THR A 72 -2.16 -0.04 -11.50
CA THR A 72 -3.05 0.98 -10.91
C THR A 72 -4.08 1.45 -11.95
N PRO A 73 -5.08 0.61 -12.33
CA PRO A 73 -5.98 0.90 -13.45
C PRO A 73 -6.81 2.18 -13.25
N ASP A 74 -7.14 2.51 -12.00
CA ASP A 74 -7.85 3.74 -11.61
C ASP A 74 -6.91 4.86 -11.12
N GLY A 75 -5.60 4.68 -11.32
CA GLY A 75 -4.54 5.59 -10.88
C GLY A 75 -4.03 5.33 -9.46
N GLU A 76 -2.86 5.89 -9.18
CA GLU A 76 -2.10 5.67 -7.93
C GLU A 76 -2.84 6.18 -6.71
N ARG A 77 -3.57 7.30 -6.87
CA ARG A 77 -4.38 7.88 -5.79
C ARG A 77 -5.52 6.95 -5.38
N ALA A 78 -6.21 6.36 -6.37
CA ALA A 78 -7.28 5.40 -6.11
C ALA A 78 -6.72 4.14 -5.47
N TRP A 79 -5.59 3.64 -5.98
CA TRP A 79 -4.91 2.47 -5.42
C TRP A 79 -4.47 2.70 -3.96
N LEU A 80 -3.79 3.81 -3.65
CA LEU A 80 -3.38 4.17 -2.29
C LEU A 80 -4.57 4.30 -1.34
N SER A 81 -5.67 4.89 -1.82
CA SER A 81 -6.91 4.97 -1.03
C SER A 81 -7.47 3.58 -0.75
N GLY A 82 -7.48 2.68 -1.74
CA GLY A 82 -7.88 1.28 -1.57
C GLY A 82 -7.01 0.52 -0.56
N VAL A 83 -5.68 0.70 -0.60
CA VAL A 83 -4.75 0.12 0.38
C VAL A 83 -5.04 0.61 1.79
N ARG A 84 -5.22 1.92 1.98
CA ARG A 84 -5.59 2.51 3.28
C ARG A 84 -6.89 1.89 3.81
N ASP A 85 -7.91 1.81 2.97
CA ASP A 85 -9.23 1.34 3.37
C ASP A 85 -9.21 -0.16 3.70
N ARG A 86 -8.45 -0.96 2.95
CA ARG A 86 -8.23 -2.39 3.23
C ARG A 86 -7.57 -2.61 4.59
N ILE A 87 -6.42 -1.95 4.84
CA ILE A 87 -5.71 -2.07 6.12
C ILE A 87 -6.61 -1.63 7.29
N THR A 88 -7.36 -0.54 7.13
CA THR A 88 -8.27 -0.04 8.17
C THR A 88 -9.39 -1.05 8.46
N SER A 89 -9.93 -1.68 7.42
CA SER A 89 -10.95 -2.72 7.55
C SER A 89 -10.44 -3.98 8.24
N ASP A 90 -9.25 -4.45 7.88
CA ASP A 90 -8.65 -5.65 8.50
C ASP A 90 -8.35 -5.42 9.99
N LEU A 91 -7.74 -4.29 10.34
CA LEU A 91 -7.45 -3.93 11.74
C LEU A 91 -8.72 -3.75 12.60
N ALA A 92 -9.83 -3.32 11.99
CA ALA A 92 -11.12 -3.22 12.68
C ALA A 92 -11.82 -4.58 12.85
N SER A 93 -11.43 -5.58 12.06
CA SER A 93 -12.03 -6.91 12.06
C SER A 93 -11.33 -7.90 12.99
N GLU A 94 -10.12 -7.60 13.47
CA GLU A 94 -9.42 -8.39 14.49
C GLU A 94 -9.99 -8.10 15.89
N PRO A 95 -10.62 -9.09 16.58
CA PRO A 95 -10.99 -8.92 17.97
C PRO A 95 -9.71 -8.97 18.84
N ALA A 96 -9.59 -7.99 19.75
CA ALA A 96 -8.54 -7.90 20.76
C ALA A 96 -8.47 -9.13 21.69
#